data_AF-A0ABD1Q629-F1
#
_entry.id   AF-A0ABD1Q629-F1
#
_cell.length_a   1.000
_cell.length_b   1.000
_cell.length_c   1.000
_cell.angle_alpha   90.00
_cell.angle_beta   90.00
_cell.angle_gamma   90.00
#
_symmetry.space_group_name_H-M   'P 1'
#
loop_
_entity.id
_entity.type
_entity.pdbx_description
1 polymer ?
#
loop_
_entity_poly.entity_id
_entity_poly.type
_entity_poly.pdbx_seq_one_letter_code
_entity_poly.pdbx_strand_id
1 'polypeptide(L)'
;MYLGSVELYREGGLKPMDAEQLRECAHKMVDFISDYYKNIENFPVLSQVQAKILPGVTHWQSPDYFAYFPSNSSVAGFLGEMLSAGINMVGFSWITSPAATELEMIILDWLAKALKLPDEFLSTGPGGGVIQGTASEAVLVVLLAARDKVLRKVGKDAIGKLVVYSSDQTHSALLKASQIGGIHPENHRVLKTDPSTEYALSPESLCEAISQDIASGLIPFFLCATVGTTSSTAVDPLLALGEITKSNGMWFHVDAAYAGSACICPEFRHYIDGVEEADSFNMNAHKWLLTNFDCSALWVKASQGNMVVDYKDWQIPLGRRFRFDPVEFDPSGGDHQGSSLLENPYIPYQCMDNYLSSTGLGSASMGKENGAPNNASSQTKNYEITPFILG
;
A
#
# COMPACT_ATOMS: atom_id res chain seq x y z
N MET A 1 -31.80 6.80 -27.84
CA MET A 1 -31.07 5.51 -27.72
C MET A 1 -31.08 4.92 -26.30
N TYR A 2 -31.34 5.71 -25.23
CA TYR A 2 -31.33 5.22 -23.83
C TYR A 2 -32.64 4.59 -23.30
N LEU A 3 -33.76 4.74 -24.01
CA LEU A 3 -35.07 4.24 -23.57
C LEU A 3 -35.38 2.81 -24.03
N GLY A 4 -34.62 2.25 -24.99
CA GLY A 4 -34.88 0.93 -25.56
C GLY A 4 -34.27 -0.25 -24.81
N SER A 5 -33.36 0.00 -23.86
CA SER A 5 -32.71 -1.08 -23.08
C SER A 5 -33.52 -1.52 -21.86
N VAL A 6 -34.46 -0.71 -21.38
CA VAL A 6 -35.23 -1.01 -20.15
C VAL A 6 -36.42 -1.95 -20.43
N GLU A 7 -36.98 -1.95 -21.64
CA GLU A 7 -38.11 -2.81 -22.00
C GLU A 7 -37.72 -4.28 -22.21
N LEU A 8 -36.46 -4.58 -22.60
CA LEU A 8 -35.95 -5.94 -22.78
C LEU A 8 -35.87 -6.78 -21.49
N TYR A 9 -35.91 -6.14 -20.31
CA TYR A 9 -35.77 -6.83 -19.01
C TYR A 9 -37.09 -7.25 -18.37
N ARG A 10 -38.25 -6.86 -18.92
CA ARG A 10 -39.55 -7.05 -18.26
C ARG A 10 -40.36 -8.27 -18.74
N GLU A 11 -40.08 -8.82 -19.92
CA GLU A 11 -40.84 -9.98 -20.45
C GLU A 11 -39.88 -11.05 -21.00
N GLY A 12 -39.62 -12.10 -20.20
CA GLY A 12 -38.94 -13.33 -20.65
C GLY A 12 -37.50 -13.19 -21.18
N GLY A 13 -36.90 -12.00 -21.10
CA GLY A 13 -35.56 -11.71 -21.60
C GLY A 13 -34.43 -12.29 -20.75
N LEU A 14 -33.22 -12.32 -21.33
CA LEU A 14 -31.97 -12.68 -20.65
C LEU A 14 -31.83 -11.87 -19.35
N LYS A 15 -31.79 -12.56 -18.21
CA LYS A 15 -31.45 -11.97 -16.91
C LYS A 15 -29.98 -12.29 -16.61
N PRO A 16 -29.02 -11.45 -17.05
CA PRO A 16 -27.60 -11.71 -16.83
C PRO A 16 -27.19 -11.68 -15.35
N MET A 17 -28.03 -11.10 -14.47
CA MET A 17 -27.85 -11.03 -13.02
C MET A 17 -29.14 -11.45 -12.29
N ASP A 18 -29.48 -12.74 -12.35
CA ASP A 18 -30.53 -13.31 -11.52
C ASP A 18 -30.01 -13.62 -10.12
N ALA A 19 -30.76 -13.27 -9.07
CA ALA A 19 -30.28 -13.36 -7.69
C ALA A 19 -30.12 -14.81 -7.20
N GLU A 20 -30.99 -15.72 -7.62
CA GLU A 20 -30.90 -17.13 -7.25
C GLU A 20 -29.81 -17.83 -8.05
N GLN A 21 -29.65 -17.49 -9.34
CA GLN A 21 -28.52 -17.94 -10.12
C GLN A 21 -27.18 -17.45 -9.55
N LEU A 22 -27.11 -16.17 -9.12
CA LEU A 22 -25.94 -15.61 -8.45
C LEU A 22 -25.64 -16.38 -7.16
N ARG A 23 -26.65 -16.63 -6.32
CA ARG A 23 -26.50 -17.39 -5.07
C ARG A 23 -25.94 -18.79 -5.33
N GLU A 24 -26.54 -19.53 -6.27
CA GLU A 24 -26.11 -20.89 -6.60
C GLU A 24 -24.66 -20.91 -7.13
N CYS A 25 -24.33 -20.02 -8.08
CA CYS A 25 -22.99 -19.93 -8.65
C CYS A 25 -21.96 -19.45 -7.62
N ALA A 26 -22.31 -18.50 -6.76
CA ALA A 26 -21.43 -17.97 -5.73
C ALA A 26 -21.10 -19.03 -4.67
N HIS A 27 -22.08 -19.82 -4.22
CA HIS A 27 -21.81 -20.93 -3.30
C HIS A 27 -20.84 -21.95 -3.90
N LYS A 28 -21.06 -22.37 -5.15
CA LYS A 28 -20.14 -23.29 -5.86
C LYS A 28 -18.73 -22.71 -5.99
N MET A 29 -18.62 -21.40 -6.25
CA MET A 29 -17.33 -20.73 -6.35
C MET A 29 -16.63 -20.64 -4.98
N VAL A 30 -17.36 -20.32 -3.91
CA VAL A 30 -16.81 -20.27 -2.55
C VAL A 30 -16.31 -21.65 -2.12
N ASP A 31 -17.06 -22.71 -2.41
CA ASP A 31 -16.63 -24.09 -2.14
C ASP A 31 -15.35 -24.41 -2.93
N PHE A 32 -15.31 -24.09 -4.23
CA PHE A 32 -14.12 -24.29 -5.07
C PHE A 32 -12.88 -23.55 -4.55
N ILE A 33 -13.01 -22.27 -4.18
CA ILE A 33 -11.91 -21.47 -3.64
C ILE A 33 -11.45 -22.02 -2.28
N SER A 34 -12.38 -22.45 -1.44
CA SER A 34 -12.07 -23.05 -0.13
C SER A 34 -11.29 -24.36 -0.29
N ASP A 35 -11.72 -25.22 -1.22
CA ASP A 35 -11.01 -26.45 -1.54
C ASP A 35 -9.65 -26.18 -2.22
N TYR A 36 -9.53 -25.06 -2.95
CA TYR A 36 -8.25 -24.56 -3.45
C TYR A 36 -7.26 -24.23 -2.34
N TYR A 37 -7.65 -23.41 -1.36
CA TYR A 37 -6.75 -23.11 -0.25
C TYR A 37 -6.39 -24.36 0.58
N LYS A 38 -7.30 -25.32 0.75
CA LYS A 38 -7.03 -26.57 1.50
C LYS A 38 -6.03 -27.50 0.81
N ASN A 39 -6.04 -27.55 -0.53
CA ASN A 39 -5.29 -28.55 -1.29
C ASN A 39 -4.14 -27.96 -2.10
N ILE A 40 -3.78 -26.68 -1.87
CA ILE A 40 -2.83 -25.92 -2.71
C ILE A 40 -1.49 -26.64 -2.94
N GLU A 41 -1.01 -27.37 -1.93
CA GLU A 41 0.25 -28.13 -1.96
C GLU A 41 0.15 -29.47 -2.73
N ASN A 42 -1.05 -30.05 -2.82
CA ASN A 42 -1.24 -31.45 -3.24
C ASN A 42 -1.97 -31.59 -4.57
N PHE A 43 -2.25 -30.50 -5.29
CA PHE A 43 -3.17 -30.46 -6.43
C PHE A 43 -2.92 -31.51 -7.53
N PRO A 44 -3.82 -32.50 -7.70
CA PRO A 44 -3.94 -33.30 -8.90
C PRO A 44 -5.20 -32.91 -9.71
N VAL A 45 -5.24 -33.38 -10.95
CA VAL A 45 -6.06 -32.91 -12.09
C VAL A 45 -7.58 -33.19 -11.95
N LEU A 46 -8.46 -32.16 -12.03
CA LEU A 46 -9.87 -32.25 -12.53
C LEU A 46 -10.61 -30.88 -12.70
N SER A 47 -11.41 -30.72 -13.76
CA SER A 47 -12.11 -29.50 -14.27
C SER A 47 -11.27 -28.66 -15.25
N GLN A 48 -11.89 -28.00 -16.25
CA GLN A 48 -11.11 -27.30 -17.28
C GLN A 48 -10.26 -26.14 -16.72
N VAL A 49 -10.70 -25.47 -15.65
CA VAL A 49 -9.87 -24.47 -14.94
C VAL A 49 -8.71 -25.15 -14.23
N GLN A 50 -8.95 -26.22 -13.49
CA GLN A 50 -7.91 -26.94 -12.75
C GLN A 50 -6.99 -27.80 -13.64
N ALA A 51 -7.43 -28.16 -14.85
CA ALA A 51 -6.66 -28.95 -15.80
C ALA A 51 -5.93 -28.08 -16.84
N LYS A 52 -6.44 -26.87 -17.15
CA LYS A 52 -5.85 -25.99 -18.17
C LYS A 52 -5.25 -24.69 -17.62
N ILE A 53 -5.76 -24.19 -16.49
CA ILE A 53 -5.30 -22.92 -15.89
C ILE A 53 -4.42 -23.19 -14.69
N LEU A 54 -4.92 -23.87 -13.65
CA LEU A 54 -4.17 -24.07 -12.40
C LEU A 54 -2.77 -24.67 -12.57
N PRO A 55 -2.52 -25.66 -13.46
CA PRO A 55 -1.17 -26.20 -13.64
C PRO A 55 -0.17 -25.19 -14.21
N GLY A 56 -0.67 -24.12 -14.84
CA GLY A 56 0.13 -23.00 -15.34
C GLY A 56 0.14 -21.77 -14.44
N VAL A 57 -0.54 -21.81 -13.28
CA VAL A 57 -0.54 -20.72 -12.31
C VAL A 57 0.64 -20.89 -11.36
N THR A 58 1.47 -19.86 -11.22
CA THR A 58 2.38 -19.77 -10.08
C THR A 58 1.53 -19.51 -8.83
N HIS A 59 1.51 -20.45 -7.89
CA HIS A 59 0.65 -20.38 -6.71
C HIS A 59 1.23 -19.45 -5.62
N TRP A 60 1.02 -18.14 -5.76
CA TRP A 60 1.43 -17.13 -4.78
C TRP A 60 0.85 -17.32 -3.38
N GLN A 61 -0.26 -18.07 -3.27
CA GLN A 61 -0.90 -18.39 -2.00
C GLN A 61 -0.40 -19.71 -1.39
N SER A 62 0.52 -20.42 -2.07
CA SER A 62 1.13 -21.62 -1.50
C SER A 62 1.94 -21.22 -0.26
N PRO A 63 1.87 -21.98 0.84
CA PRO A 63 2.70 -21.73 2.02
C PRO A 63 4.20 -21.92 1.72
N ASP A 64 4.54 -22.61 0.62
CA ASP A 64 5.92 -22.81 0.15
C ASP A 64 6.39 -21.72 -0.84
N TYR A 65 5.62 -20.64 -1.02
CA TYR A 65 5.98 -19.54 -1.92
C TYR A 65 6.80 -18.46 -1.20
N PHE A 66 8.12 -18.47 -1.43
CA PHE A 66 9.07 -17.51 -0.84
C PHE A 66 9.73 -16.58 -1.86
N ALA A 67 9.22 -16.53 -3.09
CA ALA A 67 9.73 -15.62 -4.11
C ALA A 67 9.13 -14.21 -3.96
N TYR A 68 9.90 -13.18 -4.33
CA TYR A 68 9.48 -11.77 -4.29
C TYR A 68 8.94 -11.34 -2.90
N PHE A 69 7.90 -10.51 -2.88
CA PHE A 69 7.14 -10.18 -1.67
C PHE A 69 5.81 -10.93 -1.69
N PRO A 70 5.29 -11.34 -0.52
CA PRO A 70 4.04 -12.06 -0.44
C PRO A 70 2.87 -11.22 -0.96
N SER A 71 1.85 -11.89 -1.47
CA SER A 71 0.55 -11.32 -1.82
C SER A 71 -0.45 -11.78 -0.76
N ASN A 72 -0.26 -11.31 0.48
CA ASN A 72 -1.00 -11.84 1.62
C ASN A 72 -2.50 -11.56 1.48
N SER A 73 -3.31 -12.62 1.57
CA SER A 73 -4.77 -12.54 1.50
C SER A 73 -5.40 -13.00 2.82
N SER A 74 -6.63 -12.56 3.09
CA SER A 74 -7.42 -13.01 4.23
C SER A 74 -8.87 -13.27 3.84
N VAL A 75 -9.61 -14.00 4.68
CA VAL A 75 -11.05 -14.19 4.50
C VAL A 75 -11.76 -12.82 4.46
N ALA A 76 -11.42 -11.92 5.38
CA ALA A 76 -12.00 -10.58 5.42
C ALA A 76 -11.67 -9.77 4.15
N GLY A 77 -10.41 -9.80 3.69
CA GLY A 77 -9.99 -9.13 2.44
C GLY A 77 -10.73 -9.66 1.21
N PHE A 78 -10.92 -10.98 1.13
CA PHE A 78 -11.67 -11.61 0.05
C PHE A 78 -13.16 -11.24 0.10
N LEU A 79 -13.78 -11.24 1.28
CA LEU A 79 -15.19 -10.83 1.45
C LEU A 79 -15.40 -9.34 1.15
N GLY A 80 -14.43 -8.49 1.49
CA GLY A 80 -14.41 -7.08 1.09
C GLY A 80 -14.41 -6.91 -0.43
N GLU A 81 -13.56 -7.67 -1.14
CA GLU A 81 -13.54 -7.68 -2.61
C GLU A 81 -14.86 -8.20 -3.21
N MET A 82 -15.45 -9.25 -2.64
CA MET A 82 -16.76 -9.76 -3.06
C MET A 82 -17.85 -8.71 -2.87
N LEU A 83 -17.87 -8.00 -1.74
CA LEU A 83 -18.84 -6.94 -1.45
C LEU A 83 -18.65 -5.75 -2.40
N SER A 84 -17.41 -5.32 -2.61
CA SER A 84 -17.06 -4.26 -3.57
C SER A 84 -17.55 -4.59 -4.98
N ALA A 85 -17.28 -5.81 -5.45
CA ALA A 85 -17.72 -6.29 -6.75
C ALA A 85 -19.25 -6.45 -6.84
N GLY A 86 -19.91 -6.86 -5.75
CA GLY A 86 -21.36 -6.99 -5.68
C GLY A 86 -22.10 -5.65 -5.71
N ILE A 87 -21.60 -4.65 -4.99
CA ILE A 87 -22.14 -3.28 -5.02
C ILE A 87 -21.88 -2.62 -6.38
N ASN A 88 -20.70 -2.87 -6.97
CA ASN A 88 -20.30 -2.38 -8.29
C ASN A 88 -20.55 -0.87 -8.50
N MET A 89 -20.26 -0.07 -7.48
CA MET A 89 -20.37 1.38 -7.58
C MET A 89 -19.21 1.98 -8.40
N VAL A 90 -19.38 3.24 -8.83
CA VAL A 90 -18.30 4.03 -9.46
C VAL A 90 -18.10 5.34 -8.68
N GLY A 91 -17.14 5.34 -7.76
CA GLY A 91 -16.90 6.40 -6.77
C GLY A 91 -15.92 7.47 -7.23
N PHE A 92 -16.15 8.11 -8.37
CA PHE A 92 -15.24 9.14 -8.91
C PHE A 92 -15.39 10.51 -8.24
N SER A 93 -16.58 10.84 -7.75
CA SER A 93 -16.84 12.04 -6.96
C SER A 93 -17.67 11.68 -5.74
N TRP A 94 -17.62 12.51 -4.70
CA TRP A 94 -18.35 12.25 -3.46
C TRP A 94 -19.84 11.98 -3.72
N ILE A 95 -20.46 12.74 -4.63
CA ILE A 95 -21.90 12.62 -4.90
C ILE A 95 -22.31 11.32 -5.59
N THR A 96 -21.38 10.58 -6.22
CA THR A 96 -21.72 9.29 -6.83
C THR A 96 -21.74 8.14 -5.83
N SER A 97 -21.05 8.28 -4.70
CA SER A 97 -21.12 7.33 -3.58
C SER A 97 -20.50 7.94 -2.31
N PRO A 98 -21.27 8.72 -1.52
CA PRO A 98 -20.76 9.39 -0.33
C PRO A 98 -20.11 8.43 0.67
N ALA A 99 -20.78 7.30 0.91
CA ALA A 99 -20.32 6.28 1.85
C ALA A 99 -18.93 5.74 1.50
N ALA A 100 -18.63 5.59 0.21
CA ALA A 100 -17.32 5.07 -0.18
C ALA A 100 -16.21 6.10 -0.07
N THR A 101 -16.49 7.36 -0.43
CA THR A 101 -15.51 8.45 -0.27
C THR A 101 -15.21 8.68 1.21
N GLU A 102 -16.24 8.79 2.05
CA GLU A 102 -16.07 9.04 3.48
C GLU A 102 -15.43 7.86 4.20
N LEU A 103 -15.81 6.62 3.88
CA LEU A 103 -15.19 5.44 4.48
C LEU A 103 -13.70 5.33 4.13
N GLU A 104 -13.32 5.61 2.88
CA GLU A 104 -11.92 5.60 2.48
C GLU A 104 -11.10 6.65 3.24
N MET A 105 -11.63 7.87 3.41
CA MET A 105 -10.98 8.91 4.21
C MET A 105 -10.77 8.45 5.66
N ILE A 106 -11.79 7.85 6.27
CA ILE A 106 -11.75 7.36 7.65
C ILE A 106 -10.71 6.25 7.81
N ILE A 107 -10.72 5.25 6.94
CA ILE A 107 -9.78 4.12 6.97
C ILE A 107 -8.34 4.62 6.81
N LEU A 108 -8.10 5.55 5.88
CA LEU A 108 -6.76 6.07 5.65
C LEU A 108 -6.26 6.93 6.81
N ASP A 109 -7.15 7.64 7.50
CA ASP A 109 -6.80 8.34 8.74
C ASP A 109 -6.50 7.36 9.88
N TRP A 110 -7.23 6.25 9.98
CA TRP A 110 -6.93 5.20 10.97
C TRP A 110 -5.57 4.56 10.70
N LEU A 111 -5.28 4.22 9.45
CA LEU A 111 -4.03 3.60 9.08
C LEU A 111 -2.85 4.58 9.23
N ALA A 112 -3.02 5.86 8.89
CA ALA A 112 -2.03 6.90 9.18
C ALA A 112 -1.74 7.01 10.69
N LYS A 113 -2.77 6.95 11.54
CA LYS A 113 -2.61 6.97 13.01
C LYS A 113 -1.92 5.71 13.53
N ALA A 114 -2.23 4.53 12.98
CA ALA A 114 -1.58 3.28 13.34
C ALA A 114 -0.07 3.31 13.01
N LEU A 115 0.28 3.92 11.87
CA LEU A 115 1.65 4.19 11.45
C LEU A 115 2.28 5.38 12.19
N LYS A 116 1.53 6.09 13.05
CA LYS A 116 1.97 7.36 13.68
C LYS A 116 2.56 8.34 12.66
N LEU A 117 1.87 8.52 11.54
CA LEU A 117 2.19 9.58 10.60
C LEU A 117 1.82 10.95 11.20
N PRO A 118 2.52 12.02 10.82
CA PRO A 118 2.18 13.39 11.21
C PRO A 118 0.73 13.78 10.87
N ASP A 119 0.14 14.66 11.66
CA ASP A 119 -1.22 15.18 11.44
C ASP A 119 -1.38 15.85 10.06
N GLU A 120 -0.28 16.33 9.46
CA GLU A 120 -0.24 16.87 8.10
C GLU A 120 -0.61 15.86 7.01
N PHE A 121 -0.63 14.55 7.30
CA PHE A 121 -1.10 13.52 6.37
C PHE A 121 -2.57 13.13 6.58
N LEU A 122 -3.20 13.57 7.67
CA LEU A 122 -4.59 13.24 7.98
C LEU A 122 -5.56 14.12 7.20
N SER A 123 -6.75 13.58 6.93
CA SER A 123 -7.84 14.28 6.25
C SER A 123 -8.39 15.47 7.07
N THR A 124 -8.24 15.43 8.40
CA THR A 124 -8.54 16.57 9.29
C THR A 124 -7.45 17.64 9.30
N GLY A 125 -6.27 17.31 8.78
CA GLY A 125 -5.14 18.20 8.63
C GLY A 125 -5.09 18.86 7.25
N PRO A 126 -3.94 19.45 6.87
CA PRO A 126 -3.75 20.04 5.55
C PRO A 126 -3.55 19.03 4.41
N GLY A 127 -3.44 17.72 4.70
CA GLY A 127 -3.21 16.67 3.72
C GLY A 127 -4.36 15.69 3.58
N GLY A 128 -4.03 14.42 3.31
CA GLY A 128 -5.00 13.33 3.23
C GLY A 128 -4.44 12.10 2.52
N GLY A 129 -5.21 11.02 2.58
CA GLY A 129 -4.90 9.76 1.90
C GLY A 129 -5.82 9.46 0.72
N VAL A 130 -5.32 8.64 -0.20
CA VAL A 130 -6.08 7.95 -1.25
C VAL A 130 -5.60 6.50 -1.39
N ILE A 131 -6.51 5.55 -1.57
CA ILE A 131 -6.17 4.19 -2.01
C ILE A 131 -6.02 4.19 -3.53
N GLN A 132 -4.85 3.80 -4.00
CA GLN A 132 -4.46 3.54 -5.38
C GLN A 132 -4.50 2.04 -5.67
N GLY A 133 -4.39 1.64 -6.94
CA GLY A 133 -4.22 0.22 -7.26
C GLY A 133 -2.85 -0.29 -6.79
N THR A 134 -1.79 0.40 -7.19
CA THR A 134 -0.41 -0.03 -6.91
C THR A 134 0.51 1.12 -6.52
N ALA A 135 1.62 0.81 -5.86
CA ALA A 135 2.70 1.78 -5.61
C ALA A 135 3.23 2.44 -6.90
N SER A 136 3.12 1.76 -8.06
CA SER A 136 3.51 2.36 -9.35
C SER A 136 2.60 3.50 -9.77
N GLU A 137 1.31 3.38 -9.48
CA GLU A 137 0.35 4.48 -9.68
C GLU A 137 0.60 5.59 -8.66
N ALA A 138 0.81 5.23 -7.39
CA ALA A 138 1.09 6.19 -6.32
C ALA A 138 2.31 7.07 -6.64
N VAL A 139 3.46 6.47 -6.98
CA VAL A 139 4.69 7.22 -7.31
C VAL A 139 4.52 8.07 -8.56
N LEU A 140 3.76 7.61 -9.56
CA LEU A 140 3.46 8.39 -10.77
C LEU A 140 2.64 9.65 -10.43
N VAL A 141 1.58 9.50 -9.62
CA VAL A 141 0.72 10.61 -9.21
C VAL A 141 1.54 11.69 -8.50
N VAL A 142 2.36 11.32 -7.52
CA VAL A 142 3.16 12.31 -6.76
C VAL A 142 4.31 12.89 -7.58
N LEU A 143 4.91 12.13 -8.50
CA LEU A 143 5.91 12.64 -9.44
C LEU A 143 5.30 13.70 -10.37
N LEU A 144 4.09 13.46 -10.89
CA LEU A 144 3.37 14.44 -11.72
C LEU A 144 3.01 15.69 -10.90
N ALA A 145 2.54 15.51 -9.66
CA ALA A 145 2.25 16.63 -8.77
C ALA A 145 3.49 17.49 -8.47
N ALA A 146 4.62 16.85 -8.17
CA ALA A 146 5.91 17.51 -7.93
C ALA A 146 6.41 18.25 -9.17
N ARG A 147 6.34 17.59 -10.34
CA ARG A 147 6.70 18.17 -11.64
C ARG A 147 5.89 19.43 -11.91
N ASP A 148 4.58 19.37 -11.78
CA ASP A 148 3.72 20.51 -12.07
C ASP A 148 3.89 21.62 -11.02
N LYS A 149 4.15 21.27 -9.75
CA LYS A 149 4.50 22.23 -8.69
C LYS A 149 5.76 23.01 -9.05
N VAL A 150 6.83 22.34 -9.49
CA VAL A 150 8.08 23.03 -9.87
C VAL A 150 7.93 23.82 -11.17
N LEU A 151 7.25 23.27 -12.19
CA LEU A 151 7.04 23.96 -13.49
C LEU A 151 6.19 25.22 -13.37
N ARG A 152 5.24 25.28 -12.42
CA ARG A 152 4.51 26.53 -12.10
C ARG A 152 5.44 27.64 -11.59
N LYS A 153 6.55 27.28 -10.94
CA LYS A 153 7.54 28.22 -10.40
C LYS A 153 8.60 28.61 -11.43
N VAL A 154 9.10 27.65 -12.22
CA VAL A 154 10.25 27.87 -13.12
C VAL A 154 9.88 28.03 -14.60
N GLY A 155 8.62 27.81 -14.96
CA GLY A 155 8.11 27.85 -16.33
C GLY A 155 8.07 26.46 -16.99
N LYS A 156 7.02 26.21 -17.79
CA LYS A 156 6.75 24.92 -18.44
C LYS A 156 7.89 24.40 -19.35
N ASP A 157 8.64 25.30 -19.96
CA ASP A 157 9.71 24.95 -20.90
C ASP A 157 10.97 24.41 -20.19
N ALA A 158 11.01 24.47 -18.85
CA ALA A 158 12.08 23.92 -18.03
C ALA A 158 11.96 22.40 -17.80
N ILE A 159 10.96 21.72 -18.36
CA ILE A 159 10.76 20.27 -18.17
C ILE A 159 12.01 19.44 -18.49
N GLY A 160 12.74 19.79 -19.56
CA GLY A 160 13.99 19.13 -19.94
C GLY A 160 15.17 19.38 -18.99
N LYS A 161 15.00 20.18 -17.94
CA LYS A 161 16.00 20.45 -16.90
C LYS A 161 15.68 19.77 -15.58
N LEU A 162 14.49 19.18 -15.42
CA LEU A 162 14.07 18.58 -14.17
C LEU A 162 14.79 17.26 -13.92
N VAL A 163 15.28 17.07 -12.70
CA VAL A 163 16.08 15.90 -12.28
C VAL A 163 15.40 15.12 -11.15
N VAL A 164 15.27 13.80 -11.35
CA VAL A 164 14.77 12.82 -10.36
C VAL A 164 15.95 12.05 -9.78
N TYR A 165 15.94 11.79 -8.47
CA TYR A 165 16.97 11.02 -7.77
C TYR A 165 16.38 9.78 -7.12
N SER A 166 17.15 8.69 -7.16
CA SER A 166 16.83 7.43 -6.47
C SER A 166 18.10 6.63 -6.19
N SER A 167 18.02 5.65 -5.29
CA SER A 167 19.06 4.63 -5.17
C SER A 167 19.02 3.65 -6.35
N ASP A 168 20.10 2.90 -6.56
CA ASP A 168 20.13 1.77 -7.50
C ASP A 168 19.39 0.52 -7.00
N GLN A 169 18.86 0.57 -5.77
CA GLN A 169 17.96 -0.44 -5.20
C GLN A 169 16.48 -0.06 -5.30
N THR A 170 16.17 1.18 -5.71
CA THR A 170 14.79 1.67 -5.81
C THR A 170 14.03 0.85 -6.84
N HIS A 171 12.76 0.54 -6.54
CA HIS A 171 11.94 -0.28 -7.42
C HIS A 171 11.79 0.35 -8.83
N SER A 172 11.77 -0.51 -9.86
CA SER A 172 11.72 -0.10 -11.27
C SER A 172 10.50 0.76 -11.64
N ALA A 173 9.47 0.78 -10.78
CA ALA A 173 8.31 1.65 -10.89
C ALA A 173 8.66 3.13 -10.99
N LEU A 174 9.68 3.60 -10.26
CA LEU A 174 10.06 5.01 -10.32
C LEU A 174 10.63 5.38 -11.68
N LEU A 175 11.54 4.57 -12.25
CA LEU A 175 12.08 4.82 -13.58
C LEU A 175 10.96 4.85 -14.64
N LYS A 176 9.99 3.93 -14.52
CA LYS A 176 8.80 3.92 -15.36
C LYS A 176 7.95 5.19 -15.18
N ALA A 177 7.76 5.65 -13.93
CA ALA A 177 7.03 6.87 -13.63
C ALA A 177 7.73 8.11 -14.19
N SER A 178 9.06 8.20 -14.09
CA SER A 178 9.87 9.26 -14.72
C SER A 178 9.65 9.30 -16.23
N GLN A 179 9.68 8.15 -16.91
CA GLN A 179 9.45 8.06 -18.36
C GLN A 179 8.04 8.50 -18.75
N ILE A 180 7.00 8.02 -18.04
CA ILE A 180 5.61 8.42 -18.29
C ILE A 180 5.41 9.91 -17.97
N GLY A 181 6.07 10.41 -16.92
CA GLY A 181 6.04 11.80 -16.48
C GLY A 181 6.77 12.78 -17.41
N GLY A 182 7.43 12.29 -18.46
CA GLY A 182 8.16 13.10 -19.43
C GLY A 182 9.52 13.59 -18.95
N ILE A 183 10.07 12.97 -17.91
CA ILE A 183 11.44 13.23 -17.46
C ILE A 183 12.39 12.64 -18.47
N HIS A 184 13.35 13.45 -18.90
CA HIS A 184 14.39 13.01 -19.83
C HIS A 184 15.20 11.84 -19.22
N PRO A 185 15.48 10.77 -19.98
CA PRO A 185 16.22 9.61 -19.45
C PRO A 185 17.56 9.97 -18.80
N GLU A 186 18.27 10.95 -19.37
CA GLU A 186 19.54 11.45 -18.83
C GLU A 186 19.40 12.25 -17.53
N ASN A 187 18.19 12.65 -17.14
CA ASN A 187 17.91 13.37 -15.89
C ASN A 187 17.28 12.49 -14.81
N HIS A 188 17.26 11.17 -14.98
CA HIS A 188 17.02 10.24 -13.88
C HIS A 188 18.37 9.81 -13.30
N ARG A 189 18.71 10.32 -12.11
CA ARG A 189 19.94 9.98 -11.39
C ARG A 189 19.71 8.75 -10.53
N VAL A 190 20.27 7.63 -10.97
CA VAL A 190 20.34 6.39 -10.20
C VAL A 190 21.66 6.38 -9.44
N LEU A 191 21.60 6.68 -8.14
CA LEU A 191 22.77 6.80 -7.28
C LEU A 191 23.20 5.42 -6.78
N LYS A 192 24.50 5.13 -6.89
CA LYS A 192 25.06 3.86 -6.46
C LYS A 192 25.01 3.72 -4.94
N THR A 193 24.58 2.56 -4.50
CA THR A 193 24.65 2.14 -3.09
C THR A 193 25.67 1.01 -2.97
N ASP A 194 26.14 0.77 -1.74
CA ASP A 194 27.13 -0.26 -1.50
C ASP A 194 26.90 -0.97 -0.16
N PRO A 195 27.56 -2.13 0.08
CA PRO A 195 27.34 -2.91 1.28
C PRO A 195 27.69 -2.21 2.59
N SER A 196 28.53 -1.17 2.58
CA SER A 196 28.94 -0.45 3.81
C SER A 196 27.79 0.34 4.44
N THR A 197 26.77 0.70 3.65
CA THR A 197 25.52 1.31 4.11
C THR A 197 24.35 0.32 4.08
N GLU A 198 24.62 -0.98 3.99
CA GLU A 198 23.59 -2.02 3.79
C GLU A 198 22.71 -1.75 2.57
N TYR A 199 23.31 -1.16 1.52
CA TYR A 199 22.66 -0.70 0.30
C TYR A 199 21.62 0.42 0.49
N ALA A 200 21.66 1.15 1.62
CA ALA A 200 20.90 2.38 1.81
C ALA A 200 21.51 3.54 1.01
N LEU A 201 20.67 4.47 0.57
CA LEU A 201 21.08 5.69 -0.12
C LEU A 201 21.88 6.61 0.80
N SER A 202 23.14 6.89 0.43
CA SER A 202 24.00 7.82 1.15
C SER A 202 23.52 9.28 0.99
N PRO A 203 23.30 10.02 2.10
CA PRO A 203 23.03 11.46 2.09
C PRO A 203 24.14 12.27 1.40
N GLU A 204 25.39 11.88 1.56
CA GLU A 204 26.57 12.54 0.96
C GLU A 204 26.54 12.40 -0.56
N SER A 205 26.28 11.19 -1.05
CA SER A 205 26.18 10.91 -2.49
C SER A 205 25.04 11.68 -3.14
N LEU A 206 23.90 11.84 -2.43
CA LEU A 206 22.80 12.67 -2.88
C LEU A 206 23.18 14.16 -2.94
N CYS A 207 23.80 14.69 -1.88
CA CYS A 207 24.28 16.07 -1.84
C CYS A 207 25.26 16.39 -2.98
N GLU A 208 26.19 15.48 -3.26
CA GLU A 208 27.14 15.64 -4.36
C GLU A 208 26.43 15.70 -5.72
N ALA A 209 25.53 14.74 -5.99
CA ALA A 209 24.79 14.68 -7.24
C ALA A 209 23.93 15.93 -7.46
N ILE A 210 23.20 16.37 -6.43
CA ILE A 210 22.40 17.61 -6.45
C ILE A 210 23.30 18.81 -6.77
N SER A 211 24.45 18.93 -6.11
CA SER A 211 25.38 20.06 -6.31
C SER A 211 25.91 20.11 -7.74
N GLN A 212 26.27 18.95 -8.31
CA GLN A 212 26.75 18.84 -9.70
C GLN A 212 25.66 19.20 -10.71
N ASP A 213 24.42 18.74 -10.50
CA ASP A 213 23.29 19.04 -11.38
C ASP A 213 22.90 20.53 -11.33
N ILE A 214 22.86 21.13 -10.14
CA ILE A 214 22.63 22.58 -9.98
C ILE A 214 23.72 23.38 -10.70
N ALA A 215 24.99 23.01 -10.53
CA ALA A 215 26.12 23.66 -11.21
C ALA A 215 26.02 23.54 -12.74
N SER A 216 25.39 22.48 -13.24
CA SER A 216 25.13 22.24 -14.67
C SER A 216 23.86 22.94 -15.18
N GLY A 217 23.17 23.72 -14.33
CA GLY A 217 21.95 24.45 -14.68
C GLY A 217 20.70 23.58 -14.76
N LEU A 218 20.74 22.37 -14.18
CA LEU A 218 19.61 21.48 -14.00
C LEU A 218 18.85 21.81 -12.71
N ILE A 219 17.65 21.26 -12.57
CA ILE A 219 16.71 21.58 -11.50
C ILE A 219 16.34 20.27 -10.77
N PRO A 220 17.01 19.98 -9.64
CA PRO A 220 16.58 18.93 -8.73
C PRO A 220 15.14 19.18 -8.29
N PHE A 221 14.26 18.18 -8.41
CA PHE A 221 12.86 18.38 -7.99
C PHE A 221 12.21 17.18 -7.28
N PHE A 222 12.77 15.97 -7.36
CA PHE A 222 12.14 14.79 -6.78
C PHE A 222 13.18 13.81 -6.26
N LEU A 223 13.00 13.34 -5.03
CA LEU A 223 13.70 12.20 -4.46
C LEU A 223 12.70 11.12 -4.06
N CYS A 224 13.00 9.87 -4.42
CA CYS A 224 12.32 8.70 -3.90
C CYS A 224 13.26 7.97 -2.94
N ALA A 225 12.97 8.01 -1.64
CA ALA A 225 13.62 7.14 -0.66
C ALA A 225 12.75 5.90 -0.44
N THR A 226 13.39 4.77 -0.16
CA THR A 226 12.73 3.47 -0.03
C THR A 226 12.91 2.92 1.38
N VAL A 227 11.82 2.45 1.99
CA VAL A 227 11.84 1.67 3.22
C VAL A 227 11.45 0.23 2.86
N GLY A 228 12.46 -0.64 2.78
CA GLY A 228 12.30 -2.02 2.34
C GLY A 228 12.40 -2.17 0.82
N THR A 229 13.60 -2.01 0.27
CA THR A 229 13.87 -2.23 -1.16
C THR A 229 13.56 -3.67 -1.58
N THR A 230 13.30 -3.88 -2.87
CA THR A 230 12.83 -5.20 -3.36
C THR A 230 13.90 -6.29 -3.29
N SER A 231 15.16 -5.94 -3.51
CA SER A 231 16.25 -6.92 -3.60
C SER A 231 16.72 -7.41 -2.24
N SER A 232 16.95 -6.49 -1.30
CA SER A 232 17.61 -6.76 -0.02
C SER A 232 16.86 -6.18 1.17
N THR A 233 15.68 -5.59 0.97
CA THR A 233 14.92 -4.89 2.01
C THR A 233 15.71 -3.78 2.71
N ALA A 234 16.65 -3.15 1.99
CA ALA A 234 17.40 -1.99 2.50
C ALA A 234 16.45 -0.84 2.87
N VAL A 235 16.88 -0.02 3.83
CA VAL A 235 16.11 1.12 4.35
C VAL A 235 16.94 2.39 4.24
N ASP A 236 16.43 3.35 3.49
CA ASP A 236 17.08 4.65 3.31
C ASP A 236 16.93 5.53 4.57
N PRO A 237 17.94 6.34 4.95
CA PRO A 237 17.91 7.18 6.14
C PRO A 237 17.03 8.43 5.95
N LEU A 238 15.72 8.29 6.19
CA LEU A 238 14.73 9.29 5.79
C LEU A 238 14.98 10.69 6.36
N LEU A 239 15.34 10.82 7.63
CA LEU A 239 15.55 12.12 8.27
C LEU A 239 16.62 12.95 7.53
N ALA A 240 17.80 12.37 7.30
CA ALA A 240 18.90 13.05 6.62
C ALA A 240 18.55 13.40 5.16
N LEU A 241 17.88 12.48 4.46
CA LEU A 241 17.42 12.72 3.09
C LEU A 241 16.33 13.79 3.01
N GLY A 242 15.44 13.84 4.00
CA GLY A 242 14.40 14.85 4.16
C GLY A 242 14.97 16.26 4.35
N GLU A 243 15.99 16.40 5.20
CA GLU A 243 16.68 17.69 5.39
C GLU A 243 17.36 18.19 4.09
N ILE A 244 17.98 17.28 3.34
CA ILE A 244 18.60 17.59 2.03
C ILE A 244 17.56 18.03 1.01
N THR A 245 16.47 17.29 0.87
CA THR A 245 15.41 17.62 -0.09
C THR A 245 14.75 18.94 0.23
N LYS A 246 14.44 19.20 1.50
CA LYS A 246 13.85 20.45 1.98
C LYS A 246 14.74 21.66 1.73
N SER A 247 16.04 21.56 2.04
CA SER A 247 17.00 22.66 1.80
C SER A 247 17.17 22.98 0.31
N ASN A 248 16.92 22.01 -0.58
CA ASN A 248 16.97 22.18 -2.03
C ASN A 248 15.59 22.42 -2.68
N GLY A 249 14.51 22.49 -1.88
CA GLY A 249 13.15 22.71 -2.38
C GLY A 249 12.62 21.59 -3.29
N MET A 250 13.08 20.36 -3.07
CA MET A 250 12.67 19.16 -3.79
C MET A 250 11.43 18.52 -3.13
N TRP A 251 10.67 17.76 -3.91
CA TRP A 251 9.65 16.85 -3.38
C TRP A 251 10.31 15.61 -2.80
N PHE A 252 9.95 15.25 -1.57
CA PHE A 252 10.44 14.06 -0.89
C PHE A 252 9.34 12.99 -0.79
N HIS A 253 9.51 11.89 -1.53
CA HIS A 253 8.62 10.75 -1.47
C HIS A 253 9.27 9.57 -0.77
N VAL A 254 8.53 8.95 0.15
CA VAL A 254 8.90 7.70 0.82
C VAL A 254 8.07 6.55 0.26
N ASP A 255 8.74 5.62 -0.43
CA ASP A 255 8.17 4.34 -0.87
C ASP A 255 8.41 3.27 0.18
N ALA A 256 7.37 2.96 0.96
CA ALA A 256 7.37 1.88 1.93
C ALA A 256 6.44 0.75 1.48
N ALA A 257 6.35 0.47 0.17
CA ALA A 257 5.40 -0.48 -0.40
C ALA A 257 5.36 -1.82 0.35
N TYR A 258 6.50 -2.40 0.69
CA TYR A 258 6.56 -3.65 1.46
C TYR A 258 6.62 -3.41 2.98
N ALA A 259 7.68 -2.77 3.46
CA ALA A 259 7.98 -2.70 4.90
C ALA A 259 7.12 -1.68 5.66
N GLY A 260 6.37 -0.81 4.97
CA GLY A 260 5.48 0.16 5.61
C GLY A 260 4.43 -0.49 6.50
N SER A 261 3.88 -1.65 6.10
CA SER A 261 2.89 -2.38 6.91
C SER A 261 3.46 -2.84 8.25
N ALA A 262 4.75 -3.21 8.32
CA ALA A 262 5.38 -3.61 9.57
C ALA A 262 5.49 -2.45 10.57
N CYS A 263 5.52 -1.20 10.10
CA CYS A 263 5.70 -0.01 10.92
C CYS A 263 4.46 0.33 11.79
N ILE A 264 3.36 -0.41 11.68
CA ILE A 264 2.27 -0.38 12.65
C ILE A 264 2.71 -0.98 14.00
N CYS A 265 3.67 -1.91 13.97
CA CYS A 265 4.25 -2.49 15.17
C CYS A 265 5.24 -1.51 15.80
N PRO A 266 5.14 -1.21 17.12
CA PRO A 266 6.01 -0.25 17.79
C PRO A 266 7.50 -0.52 17.59
N GLU A 267 7.91 -1.78 17.56
CA GLU A 267 9.29 -2.23 17.38
C GLU A 267 9.85 -1.94 15.99
N PHE A 268 9.01 -1.76 14.96
CA PHE A 268 9.44 -1.45 13.59
C PHE A 268 9.16 0.00 13.18
N ARG A 269 8.36 0.74 13.97
CA ARG A 269 8.00 2.13 13.66
C ARG A 269 9.21 3.04 13.42
N HIS A 270 10.34 2.77 14.07
CA HIS A 270 11.57 3.57 13.92
C HIS A 270 12.12 3.58 12.48
N TYR A 271 11.78 2.59 11.63
CA TYR A 271 12.22 2.55 10.23
C TYR A 271 11.63 3.65 9.35
N ILE A 272 10.57 4.33 9.82
CA ILE A 272 9.98 5.49 9.14
C ILE A 272 10.20 6.80 9.93
N ASP A 273 11.15 6.84 10.87
CA ASP A 273 11.56 8.10 11.51
C ASP A 273 12.17 9.05 10.46
N GLY A 274 11.67 10.28 10.40
CA GLY A 274 11.98 11.25 9.34
C GLY A 274 10.88 11.38 8.28
N VAL A 275 9.81 10.58 8.35
CA VAL A 275 8.59 10.75 7.50
C VAL A 275 7.92 12.11 7.72
N GLU A 276 8.22 12.77 8.83
CA GLU A 276 7.86 14.16 9.15
C GLU A 276 8.37 15.15 8.10
N GLU A 277 9.46 14.83 7.41
CA GLU A 277 10.03 15.68 6.35
C GLU A 277 9.49 15.33 4.96
N ALA A 278 8.79 14.21 4.79
CA ALA A 278 8.27 13.76 3.49
C ALA A 278 7.07 14.58 3.01
N ASP A 279 7.01 14.87 1.71
CA ASP A 279 5.80 15.41 1.06
C ASP A 279 4.76 14.31 0.81
N SER A 280 5.21 13.07 0.56
CA SER A 280 4.32 11.92 0.32
C SER A 280 4.87 10.58 0.81
N PHE A 281 3.99 9.71 1.27
CA PHE A 281 4.30 8.37 1.78
C PHE A 281 3.35 7.34 1.17
N ASN A 282 3.84 6.18 0.74
CA ASN A 282 2.96 5.07 0.34
C ASN A 282 3.34 3.74 1.00
N MET A 283 2.35 2.86 1.13
CA MET A 283 2.54 1.45 1.47
C MET A 283 1.53 0.57 0.72
N ASN A 284 1.87 -0.70 0.46
CA ASN A 284 0.92 -1.65 -0.14
C ASN A 284 0.33 -2.54 0.95
N ALA A 285 -0.94 -2.30 1.27
CA ALA A 285 -1.69 -3.18 2.15
C ALA A 285 -1.76 -4.61 1.57
N HIS A 286 -1.80 -4.73 0.24
CA HIS A 286 -1.84 -6.04 -0.46
C HIS A 286 -0.52 -6.81 -0.46
N LYS A 287 0.54 -6.25 0.11
CA LYS A 287 1.77 -7.01 0.35
C LYS A 287 1.75 -7.65 1.72
N TRP A 288 1.62 -6.83 2.77
CA TRP A 288 1.87 -7.29 4.14
C TRP A 288 0.84 -6.83 5.18
N LEU A 289 -0.36 -6.44 4.74
CA LEU A 289 -1.50 -6.07 5.60
C LEU A 289 -2.77 -6.90 5.30
N LEU A 290 -2.60 -8.10 4.73
CA LEU A 290 -3.67 -9.11 4.56
C LEU A 290 -4.87 -8.67 3.69
N THR A 291 -4.70 -7.65 2.85
CA THR A 291 -5.71 -7.26 1.85
C THR A 291 -5.45 -7.98 0.55
N ASN A 292 -6.49 -8.42 -0.15
CA ASN A 292 -6.31 -9.01 -1.48
C ASN A 292 -5.73 -7.98 -2.46
N PHE A 293 -5.04 -8.46 -3.49
CA PHE A 293 -4.56 -7.59 -4.57
C PHE A 293 -5.76 -7.01 -5.35
N ASP A 294 -5.93 -5.69 -5.53
CA ASP A 294 -4.98 -4.59 -5.29
C ASP A 294 -5.44 -3.57 -4.22
N CYS A 295 -4.49 -3.02 -3.46
CA CYS A 295 -4.72 -1.99 -2.44
C CYS A 295 -3.41 -1.29 -2.02
N SER A 296 -3.17 -0.07 -2.49
CA SER A 296 -1.97 0.71 -2.17
C SER A 296 -2.37 2.06 -1.56
N ALA A 297 -2.08 2.26 -0.29
CA ALA A 297 -2.38 3.50 0.40
C ALA A 297 -1.30 4.54 0.09
N LEU A 298 -1.71 5.74 -0.34
CA LEU A 298 -0.86 6.89 -0.57
C LEU A 298 -1.37 8.05 0.30
N TRP A 299 -0.47 8.66 1.07
CA TRP A 299 -0.73 9.91 1.77
C TRP A 299 0.14 11.03 1.23
N VAL A 300 -0.42 12.23 1.17
CA VAL A 300 0.25 13.44 0.73
C VAL A 300 0.02 14.56 1.74
N LYS A 301 1.05 15.35 2.01
CA LYS A 301 0.87 16.66 2.65
C LYS A 301 0.42 17.63 1.58
N ALA A 302 -0.74 18.26 1.75
CA ALA A 302 -1.18 19.33 0.86
C ALA A 302 -1.07 20.70 1.54
N SER A 303 -1.12 21.77 0.74
CA SER A 303 -1.12 23.15 1.23
C SER A 303 -2.52 23.79 1.19
N GLN A 304 -3.51 23.09 0.62
CA GLN A 304 -4.88 23.56 0.48
C GLN A 304 -5.83 22.37 0.62
N GLY A 305 -6.48 22.25 1.78
CA GLY A 305 -7.55 21.26 2.01
C GLY A 305 -8.86 21.74 1.37
N ASN A 306 -9.46 20.90 0.52
CA ASN A 306 -10.86 21.07 0.11
C ASN A 306 -11.77 20.30 1.08
N MET A 307 -12.88 20.90 1.52
CA MET A 307 -13.82 20.27 2.45
C MET A 307 -14.57 19.05 1.87
N VAL A 308 -14.56 18.88 0.53
CA VAL A 308 -15.16 17.73 -0.15
C VAL A 308 -14.13 17.15 -1.09
N VAL A 309 -13.80 15.87 -0.89
CA VAL A 309 -12.80 15.14 -1.67
C VAL A 309 -13.47 14.47 -2.86
N ASP A 310 -13.03 14.83 -4.06
CA ASP A 310 -13.34 14.08 -5.27
C ASP A 310 -12.11 13.25 -5.68
N TYR A 311 -12.12 11.96 -5.35
CA TYR A 311 -10.94 11.11 -5.54
C TYR A 311 -10.51 10.91 -7.01
N LYS A 312 -11.35 11.25 -8.00
CA LYS A 312 -10.91 11.33 -9.41
C LYS A 312 -9.71 12.25 -9.62
N ASP A 313 -9.56 13.27 -8.77
CA ASP A 313 -8.48 14.26 -8.88
C ASP A 313 -7.20 13.83 -8.13
N TRP A 314 -7.22 12.64 -7.49
CA TRP A 314 -6.14 12.09 -6.67
C TRP A 314 -5.47 10.85 -7.30
N GLN A 315 -5.89 10.44 -8.49
CA GLN A 315 -5.39 9.24 -9.17
C GLN A 315 -5.39 9.40 -10.69
N ILE A 316 -4.98 8.36 -11.43
CA ILE A 316 -4.92 8.40 -12.89
C ILE A 316 -6.30 8.12 -13.55
N PRO A 317 -7.02 7.04 -13.20
CA PRO A 317 -8.33 6.75 -13.81
C PRO A 317 -9.43 7.67 -13.28
N LEU A 318 -10.46 7.93 -14.09
CA LEU A 318 -11.68 8.59 -13.60
C LEU A 318 -12.48 7.67 -12.67
N GLY A 319 -12.85 6.48 -13.19
CA GLY A 319 -13.68 5.53 -12.47
C GLY A 319 -12.93 4.87 -11.32
N ARG A 320 -13.63 4.63 -10.22
CA ARG A 320 -13.07 4.02 -9.00
C ARG A 320 -13.99 2.93 -8.49
N ARG A 321 -13.39 1.80 -8.12
CA ARG A 321 -14.06 0.75 -7.35
C ARG A 321 -14.27 1.23 -5.91
N PHE A 322 -15.16 0.57 -5.19
CA PHE A 322 -15.19 0.68 -3.74
C PHE A 322 -14.00 -0.09 -3.17
N ARG A 323 -12.86 0.58 -2.95
CA ARG A 323 -11.66 -0.05 -2.41
C ARG A 323 -11.85 -0.20 -0.91
N PHE A 324 -12.05 -1.44 -0.46
CA PHE A 324 -12.39 -1.75 0.93
C PHE A 324 -11.16 -2.31 1.65
N ASP A 325 -10.80 -1.73 2.80
CA ASP A 325 -9.80 -2.31 3.70
C ASP A 325 -10.54 -3.15 4.77
N PRO A 326 -10.24 -4.45 4.92
CA PRO A 326 -10.95 -5.39 5.78
C PRO A 326 -11.00 -5.12 7.29
N VAL A 327 -10.42 -4.02 7.79
CA VAL A 327 -10.44 -3.67 9.22
C VAL A 327 -11.86 -3.61 9.81
N GLU A 328 -12.90 -3.46 8.97
CA GLU A 328 -14.28 -3.27 9.41
C GLU A 328 -15.21 -4.50 9.28
N PHE A 329 -14.78 -5.62 8.67
CA PHE A 329 -15.68 -6.73 8.38
C PHE A 329 -15.66 -7.85 9.45
N ASP A 330 -16.60 -7.80 10.41
CA ASP A 330 -16.97 -8.93 11.27
C ASP A 330 -18.25 -9.64 10.73
N PRO A 331 -18.15 -10.88 10.22
CA PRO A 331 -19.29 -11.64 9.72
C PRO A 331 -20.27 -12.15 10.80
N SER A 332 -19.99 -11.97 12.09
CA SER A 332 -20.76 -12.58 13.17
C SER A 332 -22.11 -11.91 13.48
N GLY A 333 -22.37 -10.69 12.99
CA GLY A 333 -23.67 -10.02 13.09
C GLY A 333 -24.17 -9.79 14.53
N GLY A 334 -23.27 -9.78 15.52
CA GLY A 334 -23.63 -9.54 16.92
C GLY A 334 -23.97 -8.08 17.18
N ASP A 335 -25.21 -7.82 17.65
CA ASP A 335 -25.62 -6.56 18.26
C ASP A 335 -24.75 -6.28 19.51
N HIS A 336 -23.56 -5.70 19.33
CA HIS A 336 -22.85 -5.05 20.41
C HIS A 336 -23.37 -3.61 20.53
N GLN A 337 -24.39 -3.44 21.37
CA GLN A 337 -24.72 -2.15 21.94
C GLN A 337 -23.45 -1.57 22.61
N GLY A 338 -22.86 -0.54 22.00
CA GLY A 338 -22.11 0.47 22.74
C GLY A 338 -20.59 0.33 22.90
N SER A 339 -19.87 -0.36 22.02
CA SER A 339 -18.44 -0.11 21.82
C SER A 339 -18.06 -0.40 20.38
N SER A 340 -17.76 0.66 19.63
CA SER A 340 -17.08 0.56 18.34
C SER A 340 -15.86 -0.36 18.50
N LEU A 341 -15.63 -1.28 17.56
CA LEU A 341 -14.42 -2.10 17.45
C LEU A 341 -13.12 -1.26 17.59
N LEU A 342 -13.21 0.05 17.44
CA LEU A 342 -12.10 1.01 17.37
C LEU A 342 -11.91 1.86 18.64
N GLU A 343 -12.69 1.66 19.70
CA GLU A 343 -12.25 2.10 21.03
C GLU A 343 -11.12 1.21 21.56
N ASN A 344 -10.84 0.09 20.87
CA ASN A 344 -9.83 -0.87 21.25
C ASN A 344 -8.63 -0.82 20.27
N PRO A 345 -7.53 -0.10 20.61
CA PRO A 345 -6.34 -0.01 19.76
C PRO A 345 -5.65 -1.36 19.53
N TYR A 346 -6.13 -2.44 20.15
CA TYR A 346 -5.57 -3.78 20.06
C TYR A 346 -6.04 -4.60 18.84
N ILE A 347 -7.06 -4.20 18.07
CA ILE A 347 -7.62 -5.07 17.01
C ILE A 347 -6.72 -5.25 15.77
N PRO A 348 -6.05 -4.21 15.21
CA PRO A 348 -5.03 -4.41 14.18
C PRO A 348 -3.91 -5.33 14.68
N TYR A 349 -3.52 -5.17 15.95
CA TYR A 349 -2.58 -6.06 16.62
C TYR A 349 -3.15 -7.45 16.84
N GLN A 350 -4.46 -7.63 17.03
CA GLN A 350 -5.11 -8.92 17.24
C GLN A 350 -5.23 -9.72 15.94
N CYS A 351 -5.52 -9.06 14.82
CA CYS A 351 -5.43 -9.66 13.48
C CYS A 351 -3.98 -10.05 13.16
N MET A 352 -3.01 -9.19 13.49
CA MET A 352 -1.59 -9.47 13.32
C MET A 352 -1.10 -10.56 14.29
N ASP A 353 -1.58 -10.60 15.53
CA ASP A 353 -1.26 -11.62 16.55
C ASP A 353 -1.86 -12.97 16.17
N ASN A 354 -3.08 -12.99 15.64
CA ASN A 354 -3.69 -14.21 15.10
C ASN A 354 -2.88 -14.75 13.91
N TYR A 355 -2.36 -13.86 13.06
CA TYR A 355 -1.46 -14.22 11.97
C TYR A 355 -0.08 -14.71 12.45
N LEU A 356 0.60 -13.96 13.31
CA LEU A 356 1.92 -14.31 13.87
C LEU A 356 1.86 -15.60 14.73
N SER A 357 0.77 -15.82 15.46
CA SER A 357 0.54 -17.06 16.21
C SER A 357 0.24 -18.25 15.29
N SER A 358 -0.49 -18.04 14.20
CA SER A 358 -0.74 -19.08 13.18
C SER A 358 0.51 -19.48 12.38
N THR A 359 1.52 -18.60 12.33
CA THR A 359 2.79 -18.79 11.60
C THR A 359 3.98 -19.14 12.50
N GLY A 360 3.79 -19.17 13.82
CA GLY A 360 4.84 -19.49 14.80
C GLY A 360 5.87 -18.37 15.04
N LEU A 361 5.60 -17.14 14.58
CA LEU A 361 6.53 -16.00 14.59
C LEU A 361 6.42 -15.08 15.83
N GLY A 362 5.63 -15.43 16.84
CA GLY A 362 5.53 -14.70 18.11
C GLY A 362 4.30 -13.79 18.23
N SER A 363 4.31 -12.83 19.17
CA SER A 363 3.20 -11.90 19.45
C SER A 363 3.65 -10.45 19.38
N ALA A 364 2.87 -9.58 18.74
CA ALA A 364 3.00 -8.13 18.73
C ALA A 364 2.34 -7.52 20.00
N SER A 365 2.91 -7.76 21.19
CA SER A 365 2.31 -7.24 22.43
C SER A 365 2.76 -5.80 22.74
N MET A 366 1.80 -4.88 22.95
CA MET A 366 2.05 -3.67 23.73
C MET A 366 2.30 -4.03 25.20
N GLY A 367 3.44 -3.63 25.75
CA GLY A 367 3.74 -3.75 27.17
C GLY A 367 2.70 -3.00 28.02
N LYS A 368 1.98 -3.73 28.88
CA LYS A 368 1.19 -3.13 29.95
C LYS A 368 2.15 -2.66 31.05
N GLU A 369 2.44 -1.35 31.11
CA GLU A 369 2.89 -0.78 32.38
C GLU A 369 1.70 -0.79 33.35
N ASN A 370 1.72 -1.72 34.32
CA ASN A 370 1.09 -1.55 35.62
C ASN A 370 1.68 -2.56 36.63
N GLY A 371 2.53 -2.04 37.51
CA GLY A 371 2.78 -2.44 38.91
C GLY A 371 2.73 -3.91 39.37
N ALA A 372 3.93 -4.42 39.69
CA ALA A 372 4.27 -5.37 40.76
C ALA A 372 3.98 -6.89 40.60
N PRO A 373 4.83 -7.76 41.19
CA PRO A 373 5.24 -9.02 40.56
C PRO A 373 4.46 -10.23 41.09
N ASN A 374 4.30 -11.25 40.25
CA ASN A 374 4.11 -12.60 40.75
C ASN A 374 4.85 -13.63 39.90
N ASN A 375 5.64 -14.43 40.61
CA ASN A 375 6.43 -15.56 40.13
C ASN A 375 5.59 -16.54 39.30
N ALA A 376 6.08 -16.88 38.11
CA ALA A 376 5.95 -18.23 37.57
C ALA A 376 7.11 -18.48 36.59
N SER A 377 7.95 -19.43 36.97
CA SER A 377 9.02 -20.01 36.17
C SER A 377 8.46 -20.66 34.89
N SER A 378 8.93 -20.22 33.73
CA SER A 378 8.91 -21.07 32.52
C SER A 378 10.23 -20.88 31.76
N GLN A 379 10.93 -21.99 31.58
CA GLN A 379 12.23 -22.11 30.93
C GLN A 379 12.21 -21.49 29.53
N THR A 380 13.02 -20.45 29.31
CA THR A 380 13.45 -20.02 27.98
C THR A 380 14.38 -21.08 27.40
N LYS A 381 13.93 -21.81 26.37
CA LYS A 381 14.83 -22.52 25.47
C LYS A 381 15.41 -21.49 24.51
N ASN A 382 16.70 -21.19 24.68
CA ASN A 382 17.47 -20.46 23.68
C ASN A 382 17.56 -21.30 22.40
N TYR A 383 17.08 -20.78 21.28
CA TYR A 383 17.45 -21.27 19.96
C TYR A 383 18.46 -20.29 19.37
N GLU A 384 19.73 -20.71 19.28
CA GLU A 384 20.73 -20.02 18.47
C GLU A 384 20.40 -20.22 16.99
N ILE A 385 20.21 -19.13 16.25
CA ILE A 385 20.11 -19.16 14.79
C ILE A 385 21.53 -19.04 14.24
N THR A 386 22.05 -20.14 13.70
CA THR A 386 23.32 -20.17 12.97
C THR A 386 23.15 -19.48 11.60
N PRO A 387 24.05 -18.57 11.18
CA PRO A 387 23.96 -17.97 9.86
C PRO A 387 24.38 -18.98 8.79
N PHE A 388 23.45 -19.34 7.89
CA PHE A 388 23.79 -20.06 6.66
C PHE A 388 24.29 -19.05 5.62
N ILE A 389 25.59 -19.12 5.35
CA ILE A 389 26.27 -18.45 4.24
C ILE A 389 25.89 -19.21 2.95
N LEU A 390 25.27 -18.52 2.00
CA LEU A 390 25.04 -19.04 0.65
C LEU A 390 26.33 -18.92 -0.17
N GLY A 391 26.77 -20.04 -0.75
CA GLY A 391 27.78 -20.13 -1.79
C GLY A 391 27.16 -20.32 -3.17
#